data_AF-A0A2K5ZBH5-F1
#
_entry.id   AF-A0A2K5ZBH5-F1
#
_cell.length_a   1.000
_cell.length_b   1.000
_cell.length_c   1.000
_cell.angle_alpha   90.00
_cell.angle_beta   90.00
_cell.angle_gamma   90.00
#
_symmetry.space_group_name_H-M   'P 1'
#
loop_
_entity.id
_entity.type
_entity.pdbx_description
1 polymer ?
#
loop_
_entity_poly.entity_id
_entity_poly.type
_entity_poly.pdbx_seq_one_letter_code
_entity_poly.pdbx_strand_id
1 'polypeptide(L)' 'MDAANFEQILQERIKVNGKAGNLGGGVVTIERSKSKITMTSEVAFSKRPSSGTSCRGESSDIDDPDPV' A
#
# COMPACT_ATOMS: atom_id res chain seq x y z
N MET A 1 18.80 18.25 9.95
CA MET A 1 17.46 17.64 10.03
C MET A 1 17.49 16.57 11.10
N ASP A 2 16.55 16.59 12.04
CA ASP A 2 16.48 15.64 13.16
C ASP A 2 15.76 14.36 12.77
N ALA A 3 16.37 13.22 13.08
CA ALA A 3 15.79 11.90 12.80
C ALA A 3 14.46 11.68 13.54
N ALA A 4 14.31 12.25 14.75
CA ALA A 4 13.06 12.19 15.51
C ALA A 4 11.93 12.97 14.82
N ASN A 5 12.23 14.15 14.27
CA ASN A 5 11.25 14.93 13.52
C ASN A 5 10.87 14.23 12.21
N PHE A 6 11.83 13.59 11.54
CA PHE A 6 11.57 12.80 10.34
C PHE A 6 10.67 11.59 10.62
N GLU A 7 10.89 10.88 11.74
CA GLU A 7 10.04 9.78 12.18
C GLU A 7 8.59 10.24 12.42
N GLN A 8 8.41 11.38 13.09
CA GLN A 8 7.10 12.00 13.31
C GLN A 8 6.40 12.31 11.97
N ILE A 9 7.12 12.94 11.03
CA ILE A 9 6.60 13.27 9.70
C ILE A 9 6.16 12.01 8.95
N LEU A 10 6.94 10.93 9.03
CA LEU A 10 6.55 9.66 8.40
C LEU A 10 5.24 9.13 9.00
N GLN A 11 5.11 9.07 10.33
CA GLN A 11 3.89 8.60 10.99
C GLN A 11 2.65 9.42 10.60
N GLU A 12 2.82 10.73 10.47
CA GLU A 12 1.71 11.67 10.20
C GLU A 12 1.33 11.73 8.71
N ARG A 13 2.31 11.60 7.81
CA ARG A 13 2.09 11.68 6.36
C ARG A 13 1.72 10.35 5.73
N ILE A 14 2.11 9.24 6.34
CA ILE A 14 1.80 7.91 5.84
C ILE A 14 0.32 7.62 6.09
N LYS A 15 -0.37 7.24 5.01
CA LYS A 15 -1.76 6.80 5.04
C LYS A 15 -1.82 5.33 4.69
N VAL A 16 -2.46 4.54 5.55
CA VAL A 16 -2.75 3.13 5.28
C VAL A 16 -4.24 3.04 5.00
N ASN A 17 -4.61 2.50 3.84
CA ASN A 17 -6.01 2.30 3.44
C ASN A 17 -6.88 3.59 3.51
N GLY A 18 -6.29 4.75 3.18
CA GLY A 18 -6.97 6.05 3.19
C GLY A 18 -7.05 6.75 4.56
N LYS A 19 -6.60 6.11 5.66
CA LYS A 19 -6.54 6.72 7.00
C LYS A 19 -5.10 7.14 7.36
N ALA A 20 -4.93 8.41 7.72
CA ALA A 20 -3.67 8.99 8.18
C ALA A 20 -3.52 8.82 9.70
N GLY A 21 -2.30 8.69 10.21
CA GLY A 21 -2.02 8.67 11.66
C GLY A 21 -2.38 7.37 12.39
N ASN A 22 -3.01 6.41 11.70
CA ASN A 22 -3.16 5.05 12.19
C ASN A 22 -2.42 4.12 11.22
N LEU A 23 -1.18 3.78 11.58
CA LEU A 23 -0.31 2.84 10.85
C LEU A 23 -0.81 1.39 10.90
N GLY A 24 -2.13 1.20 10.96
CA GLY A 24 -2.81 -0.09 10.98
C GLY A 24 -2.47 -0.94 12.20
N GLY A 25 -2.18 -0.34 13.36
CA GLY A 25 -1.94 -1.08 14.60
C GLY A 25 -0.78 -2.09 14.57
N GLY A 26 0.20 -1.91 13.69
CA GLY A 26 1.34 -2.82 13.52
C GLY A 26 1.67 -3.13 12.05
N VAL A 27 0.75 -2.84 11.14
CA VAL A 27 0.94 -3.05 9.69
C VAL A 27 2.15 -2.30 9.13
N VAL A 28 2.44 -1.11 9.65
CA VAL A 28 3.65 -0.35 9.30
C VAL A 28 4.47 -0.10 10.55
N THR A 29 5.67 -0.65 10.57
CA THR A 29 6.66 -0.47 11.63
C THR A 29 7.78 0.45 11.14
N ILE A 30 8.17 1.38 12.01
CA ILE A 30 9.24 2.35 11.75
C ILE A 30 10.28 2.15 12.84
N GLU A 31 11.52 1.86 12.43
CA GLU A 31 12.64 1.67 13.34
C GLU A 31 13.73 2.70 13.05
N ARG A 32 14.18 3.42 14.08
CA ARG A 32 15.25 4.42 13.98
C ARG A 32 16.57 3.85 14.50
N SER A 33 17.54 3.65 13.61
CA SER A 33 18.91 3.28 14.01
C SER A 33 19.88 4.43 13.71
N LYS A 34 20.10 5.31 14.69
CA LYS A 34 21.07 6.44 14.73
C LYS A 34 21.08 7.38 13.50
N SER A 35 21.49 6.90 12.33
CA SER A 35 21.56 7.63 11.06
C SER A 35 20.67 7.03 9.95
N LYS A 36 20.04 5.89 10.18
CA LYS A 36 19.11 5.22 9.25
C LYS A 36 17.73 5.09 9.90
N ILE A 37 16.70 5.15 9.06
CA ILE A 37 15.31 4.86 9.44
C ILE A 37 14.83 3.76 8.52
N THR A 38 14.45 2.64 9.10
CA THR A 38 13.95 1.47 8.39
C THR A 38 12.43 1.46 8.52
N MET A 39 11.74 1.29 7.40
CA MET A 39 10.29 1.17 7.36
C MET A 39 9.92 -0.20 6.81
N THR A 40 9.14 -0.94 7.58
CA THR A 40 8.65 -2.27 7.20
C THR A 40 7.14 -2.21 7.15
N SER A 41 6.56 -2.64 6.04
CA SER A 41 5.11 -2.69 5.84
C SER A 41 4.68 -4.10 5.50
N GLU A 42 3.76 -4.66 6.28
CA GLU A 42 3.16 -5.97 6.03
C GLU A 42 2.14 -5.94 4.90
N VAL A 43 1.57 -4.76 4.64
CA VAL A 43 0.69 -4.50 3.50
C VAL A 43 1.49 -3.88 2.38
N ALA A 44 1.28 -4.36 1.15
CA ALA A 44 1.89 -3.78 -0.04
C ALA A 44 1.51 -2.30 -0.14
N PHE A 45 2.47 -1.41 0.09
CA PHE A 45 2.33 -0.03 -0.33
C PHE A 45 2.12 -0.06 -1.84
N SER A 46 1.05 0.59 -2.32
CA SER A 46 0.97 0.94 -3.73
C SER A 46 2.09 1.94 -3.99
N LYS A 47 3.28 1.44 -4.30
CA LYS A 47 4.25 2.16 -5.10
C LYS A 47 3.47 2.43 -6.38
N ARG A 48 2.87 3.63 -6.55
CA ARG A 48 2.08 3.92 -7.75
C ARG A 48 2.98 3.54 -8.92
N PRO A 49 2.70 2.44 -9.65
CA PRO A 49 3.29 2.31 -10.96
C PRO A 49 2.57 3.42 -11.71
N SER A 50 3.27 4.51 -11.99
CA SER A 50 2.84 5.41 -13.03
C SER A 50 2.57 4.53 -14.25
N SER A 51 1.31 4.48 -14.67
CA SER A 51 0.77 3.74 -15.84
C SER A 51 0.61 2.22 -15.70
N GLY A 52 -0.59 1.73 -16.06
CA GLY A 52 -0.90 0.30 -16.10
C GLY A 52 -2.38 -0.04 -15.91
N THR A 53 -3.28 0.70 -16.55
CA THR A 53 -4.65 0.26 -16.84
C THR A 53 -4.68 -1.17 -17.38
N SER A 54 -5.46 -2.06 -16.76
CA SER A 54 -6.51 -2.79 -17.49
C SER A 54 -7.51 -3.39 -16.51
N CYS A 55 -8.58 -2.65 -16.26
CA CYS A 55 -9.86 -3.23 -15.91
C CYS A 55 -10.37 -3.93 -17.18
N ARG A 56 -10.40 -5.26 -17.21
CA ARG A 56 -11.19 -6.10 -18.12
C ARG A 56 -11.28 -7.44 -17.39
N GLY A 57 -12.31 -7.69 -16.60
CA GLY A 57 -13.69 -7.84 -17.07
C GLY A 57 -13.84 -9.31 -17.40
N GLU A 58 -14.29 -10.11 -16.43
CA GLU A 58 -14.72 -11.50 -16.63
C GLU A 58 -15.74 -11.51 -17.77
N SER A 59 -15.37 -12.06 -18.92
CA SER A 59 -16.34 -12.59 -19.87
C SER A 59 -16.56 -14.04 -19.49
N SER A 60 -17.58 -14.26 -18.66
CA SER A 60 -18.29 -15.53 -18.63
C SER A 60 -19.00 -15.66 -19.97
N ASP A 61 -18.28 -16.16 -20.97
CA ASP A 61 -18.88 -16.71 -22.18
C ASP A 61 -19.68 -17.94 -21.73
N ILE A 62 -20.98 -17.72 -21.64
CA ILE A 62 -22.03 -18.72 -21.48
C ILE A 62 -21.85 -19.77 -22.57
N ASP A 63 -21.70 -21.03 -22.16
CA ASP A 63 -21.80 -22.20 -23.03
C ASP A 63 -23.22 -22.20 -23.63
N ASP A 64 -23.32 -21.84 -24.91
CA ASP A 64 -24.50 -22.03 -25.76
C ASP A 64 -24.75 -23.54 -25.93
N PRO A 65 -25.88 -24.12 -25.50
CA PRO A 65 -26.16 -25.52 -25.78
C PRO A 65 -26.50 -25.71 -27.26
N ASP A 66 -25.65 -26.46 -27.96
CA ASP A 66 -25.78 -26.85 -29.36
C ASP A 66 -27.10 -27.61 -29.61
N PRO A 67 -27.99 -27.14 -30.53
CA PRO A 67 -29.16 -27.90 -30.92
C PRO A 67 -28.84 -28.84 -32.09
N VAL A 68 -28.73 -30.14 -31.82
CA VAL A 68 -28.91 -31.20 -32.82
C VAL A 68 -29.84 -32.30 -32.33
#